data_AF-A0A958UUA0-F1
#
_entry.id   AF-A0A958UUA0-F1
#
_cell.length_a   1.000
_cell.length_b   1.000
_cell.length_c   1.000
_cell.angle_alpha   90.00
_cell.angle_beta   90.00
_cell.angle_gamma   90.00
#
_symmetry.space_group_name_H-M   'P 1'
#
loop_
_entity.id
_entity.type
_entity.pdbx_description
1 polymer ?
#
loop_
_entity_poly.entity_id
_entity_poly.type
_entity_poly.pdbx_seq_one_letter_code
_entity_poly.pdbx_strand_id
1 'polypeptide(L)'
;EIDKVAKKVDREKHRMDAFVRFKLTKDDIYFASIEPDFNVLPLNADHFKKRYADQKWLIYDLKRKYGIYYNLQNVAIVELEISSNTNNTSNASTYFTLDEINFQQLWGIYFKNSNIPSRKNMRLHIKHIPKRYWKYLPEKKF
;
A
#
# COMPACT_ATOMS: atom_id res chain seq x y z
N GLU A 1 -5.50 -14.74 -26.74
CA GLU A 1 -6.17 -14.01 -25.64
C GLU A 1 -5.36 -13.99 -24.33
N ILE A 2 -4.69 -15.09 -23.98
CA ILE A 2 -3.83 -15.23 -22.79
C ILE A 2 -2.77 -14.11 -22.67
N ASP A 3 -2.09 -13.75 -23.76
CA ASP A 3 -1.07 -12.69 -23.77
C ASP A 3 -1.63 -11.30 -23.37
N LYS A 4 -2.88 -10.99 -23.75
CA LYS A 4 -3.54 -9.74 -23.35
C LYS A 4 -3.83 -9.71 -21.85
N VAL A 5 -4.19 -10.86 -21.26
CA VAL A 5 -4.45 -10.98 -19.82
C VAL A 5 -3.14 -10.92 -19.04
N ALA A 6 -2.10 -11.63 -19.48
CA ALA A 6 -0.77 -11.59 -18.87
C ALA A 6 -0.22 -10.16 -18.77
N LYS A 7 -0.32 -9.37 -19.85
CA LYS A 7 0.07 -7.96 -19.86
C LYS A 7 -0.72 -7.09 -18.87
N LYS A 8 -1.98 -7.41 -18.60
CA LYS A 8 -2.79 -6.68 -17.59
C LYS A 8 -2.33 -7.03 -16.17
N VAL A 9 -2.06 -8.30 -15.89
CA VAL A 9 -1.55 -8.77 -14.59
C VAL A 9 -0.19 -8.13 -14.30
N ASP A 10 0.71 -8.12 -15.26
CA ASP A 10 2.05 -7.55 -15.11
C ASP A 10 2.01 -6.03 -14.83
N ARG A 11 1.16 -5.29 -15.54
CA ARG A 11 0.90 -3.88 -15.25
C ARG A 11 0.35 -3.65 -13.84
N GLU A 12 -0.52 -4.54 -13.38
CA GLU A 12 -1.08 -4.46 -12.03
C GLU A 12 -0.03 -4.76 -10.96
N LYS A 13 0.83 -5.76 -11.19
CA LYS A 13 1.99 -6.06 -10.34
C LYS A 13 2.89 -4.83 -10.21
N HIS A 14 3.28 -4.21 -11.33
CA HIS A 14 4.10 -3.00 -11.34
C HIS A 14 3.45 -1.82 -10.62
N ARG A 15 2.12 -1.70 -10.69
CA ARG A 15 1.39 -0.69 -9.91
C ARG A 15 1.44 -0.98 -8.42
N MET A 16 1.33 -2.24 -8.00
CA MET A 16 1.46 -2.61 -6.59
C MET A 16 2.87 -2.33 -6.07
N ASP A 17 3.91 -2.62 -6.86
CA ASP A 17 5.30 -2.27 -6.51
C ASP A 17 5.46 -0.75 -6.23
N ALA A 18 4.74 0.10 -6.99
CA ALA A 18 4.86 1.56 -6.89
C ALA A 18 3.90 2.21 -5.86
N PHE A 19 2.71 1.65 -5.66
CA PHE A 19 1.63 2.30 -4.89
C PHE A 19 1.40 1.74 -3.51
N VAL A 20 2.02 0.61 -3.16
CA VAL A 20 2.01 0.13 -1.78
C VAL A 20 2.61 1.23 -0.88
N ARG A 21 1.92 1.51 0.22
CA ARG A 21 2.34 2.46 1.25
C ARG A 21 2.29 1.73 2.58
N PHE A 22 3.45 1.60 3.19
CA PHE A 22 3.58 1.02 4.51
C PHE A 22 3.30 2.06 5.60
N LYS A 23 2.81 1.58 6.73
CA LYS A 23 2.60 2.36 7.95
C LYS A 23 3.11 1.55 9.12
N LEU A 24 3.90 2.17 9.98
CA LEU A 24 4.46 1.47 11.13
C LEU A 24 3.40 1.26 12.22
N THR A 25 3.18 0.00 12.60
CA THR A 25 2.32 -0.37 13.73
C THR A 25 3.10 -0.33 15.04
N LYS A 26 2.37 -0.33 16.18
CA LYS A 26 2.97 -0.39 17.52
C LYS A 26 3.77 -1.67 17.78
N ASP A 27 3.47 -2.74 17.05
CA ASP A 27 4.17 -4.03 17.14
C ASP A 27 5.47 -4.07 16.32
N ASP A 28 5.94 -2.91 15.84
CA ASP A 28 7.14 -2.76 15.01
C ASP A 28 7.05 -3.56 13.69
N ILE A 29 5.86 -3.55 13.09
CA ILE A 29 5.58 -4.17 11.79
C ILE A 29 5.06 -3.11 10.83
N TYR A 30 5.63 -3.06 9.64
CA TYR A 30 5.15 -2.20 8.56
C TYR A 30 3.92 -2.81 7.89
N PHE A 31 2.76 -2.22 8.12
CA PHE A 31 1.49 -2.68 7.56
C PHE A 31 1.10 -1.89 6.31
N ALA A 32 0.69 -2.58 5.25
CA ALA A 32 0.10 -1.98 4.06
C ALA A 32 -1.19 -2.70 3.66
N SER A 33 -2.22 -1.95 3.32
CA SER A 33 -3.46 -2.48 2.75
C SER A 33 -3.56 -2.18 1.26
N ILE A 34 -3.95 -3.18 0.47
CA ILE A 34 -4.12 -3.07 -0.97
C ILE A 34 -5.45 -3.70 -1.43
N GLU A 35 -5.86 -3.35 -2.64
CA GLU A 35 -7.04 -3.92 -3.29
C GLU A 35 -6.81 -4.02 -4.82
N PRO A 36 -5.92 -4.92 -5.27
CA PRO A 36 -5.59 -5.07 -6.68
C PRO A 36 -6.70 -5.80 -7.46
N ASP A 37 -6.80 -5.48 -8.75
CA ASP A 37 -7.77 -6.16 -9.63
C ASP A 37 -7.48 -7.66 -9.74
N PHE A 38 -6.20 -8.00 -9.90
CA PHE A 38 -5.70 -9.35 -10.10
C PHE A 38 -4.95 -9.86 -8.87
N ASN A 39 -4.80 -11.18 -8.77
CA ASN A 39 -4.07 -11.80 -7.67
C ASN A 39 -2.56 -11.67 -7.90
N VAL A 40 -2.01 -10.49 -7.64
CA VAL A 40 -0.60 -10.16 -7.89
C VAL A 40 0.28 -10.28 -6.65
N LEU A 41 -0.32 -10.33 -5.46
CA LEU A 41 0.40 -10.29 -4.19
C LEU A 41 1.53 -11.35 -4.09
N PRO A 42 1.36 -12.62 -4.53
CA PRO A 42 2.45 -13.60 -4.54
C PRO A 42 3.60 -13.22 -5.47
N LEU A 43 3.31 -12.51 -6.57
CA LEU A 43 4.31 -12.03 -7.53
C LEU A 43 5.07 -10.80 -7.00
N ASN A 44 4.42 -10.01 -6.15
CA ASN A 44 5.02 -8.83 -5.51
C ASN A 44 5.92 -9.21 -4.31
N ALA A 45 5.75 -10.39 -3.73
CA ALA A 45 6.48 -10.83 -2.55
C ALA A 45 8.02 -10.72 -2.70
N ASP A 46 8.56 -11.18 -3.82
CA ASP A 46 10.01 -11.14 -4.09
C ASP A 46 10.53 -9.69 -4.23
N HIS A 47 9.73 -8.79 -4.82
CA HIS A 47 10.08 -7.38 -4.93
C HIS A 47 10.22 -6.73 -3.55
N PHE A 48 9.20 -6.90 -2.69
CA PHE A 48 9.20 -6.31 -1.35
C PHE A 48 10.24 -6.96 -0.43
N LYS A 49 10.47 -8.28 -0.55
CA LYS A 49 11.52 -8.98 0.21
C LYS A 49 12.91 -8.41 -0.10
N LYS A 50 13.22 -8.19 -1.38
CA LYS A 50 14.52 -7.63 -1.80
C LYS A 50 14.67 -6.16 -1.42
N ARG A 51 13.59 -5.37 -1.50
CA ARG A 51 13.63 -3.93 -1.27
C ARG A 51 13.61 -3.54 0.20
N TYR A 52 12.88 -4.28 1.02
CA TYR A 52 12.71 -4.04 2.46
C TYR A 52 13.16 -5.28 3.23
N ALA A 53 14.44 -5.62 3.08
CA ALA A 53 15.02 -6.84 3.64
C ALA A 53 15.30 -6.74 5.15
N ASP A 54 15.44 -5.52 5.65
CA ASP A 54 15.80 -5.12 7.01
C ASP A 54 14.59 -4.86 7.92
N GLN A 55 13.37 -4.89 7.36
CA GLN A 55 12.14 -4.52 8.07
C GLN A 55 11.11 -5.66 8.01
N LYS A 56 10.38 -5.86 9.12
CA LYS A 56 9.21 -6.74 9.13
C LYS A 56 8.04 -6.01 8.49
N TRP A 57 7.38 -6.65 7.52
CA TRP A 57 6.25 -6.04 6.83
C TRP A 57 5.14 -7.04 6.56
N LEU A 58 3.92 -6.50 6.49
CA LEU A 58 2.69 -7.22 6.18
C LEU A 58 1.93 -6.44 5.12
N ILE A 59 1.69 -7.08 3.97
CA ILE A 59 0.83 -6.53 2.91
C ILE A 59 -0.45 -7.35 2.88
N TYR A 60 -1.59 -6.69 3.05
CA TYR A 60 -2.90 -7.33 3.14
C TYR A 60 -3.81 -6.95 1.97
N ASP A 61 -4.32 -7.95 1.24
CA ASP A 61 -5.32 -7.78 0.19
C ASP A 61 -6.73 -7.79 0.81
N LEU A 62 -7.35 -6.61 0.86
CA LEU A 62 -8.70 -6.42 1.41
C LEU A 62 -9.78 -7.12 0.58
N LYS A 63 -9.57 -7.31 -0.73
CA LYS A 63 -10.55 -7.94 -1.63
C LYS A 63 -10.57 -9.45 -1.44
N ARG A 64 -9.39 -10.05 -1.29
CA ARG A 64 -9.20 -11.51 -1.20
C ARG A 64 -9.05 -12.02 0.22
N LYS A 65 -8.97 -11.12 1.20
CA LYS A 65 -8.89 -11.41 2.64
C LYS A 65 -7.69 -12.27 3.05
N TYR A 66 -6.57 -12.07 2.39
CA TYR A 66 -5.31 -12.69 2.77
C TYR A 66 -4.17 -11.70 2.58
N GLY A 67 -3.07 -11.92 3.28
CA GLY A 67 -1.88 -11.11 3.21
C GLY A 67 -0.61 -11.93 3.11
N ILE A 68 0.49 -11.22 2.91
CA ILE A 68 1.83 -11.76 2.92
C ILE A 68 2.62 -11.06 4.02
N TYR A 69 3.18 -11.85 4.93
CA TYR A 69 4.00 -11.42 6.04
C TYR A 69 5.47 -11.80 5.82
N TYR A 70 6.38 -10.87 6.03
CA TYR A 70 7.82 -11.11 6.01
C TYR A 70 8.41 -10.90 7.40
N ASN A 71 9.08 -11.94 7.90
CA ASN A 71 9.65 -11.98 9.25
C ASN A 71 11.18 -11.76 9.27
N LEU A 72 11.76 -11.16 8.22
CA LEU A 72 13.22 -11.02 7.96
C LEU A 72 13.93 -12.28 7.44
N GLN A 73 13.28 -13.43 7.42
CA GLN A 73 13.87 -14.67 6.89
C GLN A 73 13.02 -15.22 5.74
N ASN A 74 11.75 -15.46 6.05
CA ASN A 74 10.78 -16.13 5.20
C ASN A 74 9.55 -15.26 4.99
N VAL A 75 8.88 -15.54 3.88
CA VAL A 75 7.64 -14.90 3.49
C VAL A 75 6.52 -15.93 3.67
N ALA A 76 5.55 -15.61 4.53
CA ALA A 76 4.42 -16.48 4.82
C ALA A 76 3.11 -15.84 4.35
N ILE A 77 2.17 -16.67 3.91
CA ILE A 77 0.79 -16.26 3.65
C ILE A 77 0.06 -16.25 4.99
N VAL A 78 -0.66 -15.16 5.27
CA VAL A 78 -1.43 -14.98 6.49
C VAL A 78 -2.87 -14.64 6.14
N GLU A 79 -3.80 -15.16 6.91
CA GLU A 79 -5.21 -14.76 6.86
C GLU A 79 -5.54 -14.02 8.16
N LEU A 80 -6.25 -12.91 8.05
CA LEU A 80 -6.63 -12.11 9.20
C LEU A 80 -8.14 -12.27 9.41
N GLU A 81 -8.53 -12.80 10.57
CA GLU A 81 -9.92 -12.78 11.00
C GLU A 81 -10.29 -11.37 11.43
N ILE A 82 -10.72 -10.55 10.46
CA ILE A 82 -11.26 -9.22 10.74
C ILE A 82 -12.67 -9.45 11.30
N SER A 83 -12.78 -9.49 12.63
CA SER A 83 -14.09 -9.54 13.29
C SER A 83 -14.90 -8.30 12.88
N SER A 84 -16.12 -8.54 12.41
CA SER A 84 -17.01 -7.53 11.80
C SER A 84 -17.48 -6.40 12.73
N ASN A 85 -16.93 -6.30 13.95
CA ASN A 85 -17.28 -5.28 14.94
C ASN A 85 -16.38 -4.02 14.88
N THR A 86 -15.36 -3.97 14.02
CA THR A 86 -14.47 -2.81 13.90
C THR A 86 -14.87 -1.88 12.74
N ASN A 87 -16.12 -1.41 12.73
CA ASN A 87 -16.52 -0.25 11.90
C ASN A 87 -16.16 1.09 12.55
N ASN A 88 -15.31 1.08 13.59
CA ASN A 88 -14.81 2.30 14.21
C ASN A 88 -13.58 2.80 13.45
N THR A 89 -13.84 3.60 12.42
CA THR A 89 -12.86 4.51 11.78
C THR A 89 -12.12 5.40 12.79
N SER A 90 -12.60 5.48 14.02
CA SER A 90 -12.05 6.19 15.18
C SER A 90 -10.80 5.54 15.80
N ASN A 91 -10.54 4.24 15.57
CA ASN A 91 -9.47 3.49 16.28
C ASN A 91 -8.23 3.23 15.42
N ALA A 92 -8.16 3.78 14.20
CA ALA A 92 -6.99 3.55 13.32
C ALA A 92 -5.69 4.08 13.96
N SER A 93 -5.75 5.19 14.69
CA SER A 93 -4.61 5.73 15.45
C SER A 93 -4.18 4.85 16.63
N THR A 94 -5.02 3.92 17.08
CA THR A 94 -4.68 3.02 18.19
C THR A 94 -3.62 2.00 17.79
N TYR A 95 -3.56 1.63 16.51
CA TYR A 95 -2.66 0.57 16.01
C TYR A 95 -1.34 1.11 15.44
N PHE A 96 -1.29 2.38 15.05
CA PHE A 96 -0.08 3.01 14.52
C PHE A 96 0.70 3.73 15.61
N THR A 97 2.01 3.90 15.39
CA THR A 97 2.85 4.70 16.28
C THR A 97 2.53 6.19 16.15
N LEU A 98 2.82 6.97 17.19
CA LEU A 98 2.66 8.42 17.12
C LEU A 98 3.59 9.03 16.06
N ASP A 99 4.79 8.47 15.93
CA ASP A 99 5.77 8.89 14.93
C ASP A 99 5.25 8.66 13.49
N GLU A 100 4.57 7.55 13.22
CA GLU A 100 3.94 7.29 11.92
C GLU A 100 2.93 8.38 11.54
N ILE A 101 2.13 8.85 12.50
CA ILE A 101 1.17 9.94 12.27
C ILE A 101 1.92 11.24 11.91
N ASN A 102 2.98 11.54 12.65
CA ASN A 102 3.83 12.70 12.37
C ASN A 102 4.50 12.60 10.98
N PHE A 103 5.01 11.43 10.60
CA PHE A 103 5.59 11.20 9.28
C PHE A 103 4.58 11.41 8.15
N GLN A 104 3.32 10.98 8.32
CA GLN A 104 2.28 11.22 7.32
C GLN A 104 1.97 12.71 7.15
N GLN A 105 1.96 13.48 8.23
CA GLN A 105 1.78 14.93 8.17
C GLN A 105 2.95 15.62 7.48
N LEU A 106 4.19 15.26 7.84
CA LEU A 106 5.39 15.79 7.20
C LEU A 106 5.43 15.47 5.70
N TRP A 107 5.05 14.24 5.32
CA TRP A 107 4.91 13.83 3.93
C TRP A 107 3.90 14.69 3.18
N GLY A 108 2.73 14.96 3.77
CA GLY A 108 1.71 15.84 3.20
C GLY A 108 2.23 17.27 2.95
N ILE A 109 2.94 17.84 3.93
CA ILE A 109 3.55 19.17 3.81
C ILE A 109 4.61 19.19 2.71
N TYR A 110 5.51 18.21 2.71
CA TYR A 110 6.54 18.07 1.68
C TYR A 110 5.93 17.96 0.29
N PHE A 111 4.94 17.08 0.11
CA PHE A 111 4.28 16.86 -1.17
C PHE A 111 3.59 18.13 -1.68
N LYS A 112 2.90 18.85 -0.79
CA LYS A 112 2.24 20.12 -1.12
C LYS A 112 3.23 21.19 -1.56
N ASN A 113 4.35 21.32 -0.86
CA ASN A 113 5.36 22.36 -1.12
C ASN A 113 6.26 22.04 -2.32
N SER A 114 6.53 20.77 -2.58
CA SER A 114 7.30 20.32 -3.75
C SER A 114 6.51 20.47 -5.05
N ASN A 115 5.17 20.49 -4.99
CA ASN A 115 4.33 20.57 -6.17
C ASN A 115 4.36 21.97 -6.81
N ILE A 116 4.65 22.03 -8.11
CA ILE A 116 4.68 23.27 -8.88
C ILE A 116 3.28 23.54 -9.46
N PRO A 117 2.56 24.59 -9.02
CA PRO A 117 1.16 24.80 -9.42
C PRO A 117 0.96 24.95 -10.93
N SER A 118 1.90 25.58 -11.63
CA SER A 118 1.85 25.77 -13.08
C SER A 118 2.03 24.49 -13.89
N ARG A 119 2.56 23.40 -13.30
CA ARG A 119 2.75 22.10 -13.96
C ARG A 119 1.59 21.12 -13.71
N LYS A 120 0.49 21.59 -13.12
CA LYS A 120 -0.66 20.74 -12.78
C LYS A 120 -1.38 20.24 -14.04
N ASN A 121 -1.19 18.96 -14.37
CA ASN A 121 -1.94 18.28 -15.44
C ASN A 121 -2.71 17.06 -14.90
N MET A 122 -4.00 17.28 -14.58
CA MET A 122 -4.82 16.25 -13.93
C MET A 122 -5.14 15.06 -14.85
N ARG A 123 -5.28 15.29 -16.17
CA ARG A 123 -5.55 14.23 -17.14
C ARG A 123 -4.41 13.22 -17.21
N LEU A 124 -3.18 13.72 -17.31
CA LEU A 124 -1.98 12.89 -17.30
C LEU A 124 -1.79 12.21 -15.94
N HIS A 125 -2.04 12.93 -14.85
CA HIS A 125 -1.93 12.41 -13.50
C HIS A 125 -2.85 11.19 -13.26
N ILE A 126 -4.12 11.26 -13.68
CA ILE A 126 -5.08 10.15 -13.55
C ILE A 126 -4.65 8.94 -14.41
N LYS A 127 -4.02 9.18 -15.57
CA LYS A 127 -3.53 8.09 -16.45
C LYS A 127 -2.40 7.30 -15.79
N HIS A 128 -1.48 7.97 -15.11
CA HIS A 128 -0.37 7.33 -14.40
C HIS A 128 -0.75 6.79 -13.03
N ILE A 129 -1.61 7.52 -12.29
CA ILE A 129 -2.06 7.15 -10.95
C ILE A 129 -3.60 7.09 -10.96
N PRO A 130 -4.18 5.93 -11.32
CA PRO A 130 -5.62 5.75 -11.33
C PRO A 130 -6.25 6.03 -9.96
N LYS A 131 -7.41 6.71 -9.97
CA LYS A 131 -8.12 7.17 -8.76
C LYS A 131 -8.40 6.07 -7.74
N ARG A 132 -8.58 4.82 -8.18
CA ARG A 132 -8.86 3.67 -7.31
C ARG A 132 -7.79 3.44 -6.23
N TYR A 133 -6.54 3.83 -6.47
CA TYR A 133 -5.46 3.67 -5.50
C TYR A 133 -5.34 4.85 -4.53
N TRP A 134 -6.00 5.97 -4.82
CA TRP A 134 -5.83 7.21 -4.03
C TRP A 134 -6.27 7.02 -2.57
N LYS A 135 -7.19 6.09 -2.30
CA LYS A 135 -7.61 5.73 -0.93
C LYS A 135 -6.45 5.22 -0.05
N TYR A 136 -5.42 4.65 -0.64
CA TYR A 136 -4.24 4.12 0.07
C TYR A 136 -3.05 5.08 0.06
N LEU A 137 -3.12 6.18 -0.70
CA LEU A 137 -2.02 7.14 -0.84
C LEU A 137 -2.21 8.29 0.17
N PRO A 138 -1.28 8.48 1.13
CA PRO A 138 -1.37 9.60 2.08
C PRO A 138 -1.30 10.96 1.37
N GLU A 139 -0.53 11.07 0.28
CA GLU A 139 -0.42 12.30 -0.53
C GLU A 139 -1.73 12.75 -1.19
N LYS A 140 -2.80 11.93 -1.18
CA LYS A 140 -4.11 12.28 -1.76
C LYS A 140 -5.14 12.73 -0.74
N LYS A 141 -4.78 12.74 0.54
CA LYS A 141 -5.66 13.19 1.62
C LYS A 141 -5.55 14.69 1.93
N PHE A 142 -4.58 15.38 1.33
CA PHE A 142 -4.25 16.79 1.57
C PHE A 142 -4.52 17.68 0.35
#